data_AF-A0A977KY85-F1
#
_entry.id   AF-A0A977KY85-F1
#
_cell.length_a   1.000
_cell.length_b   1.000
_cell.length_c   1.000
_cell.angle_alpha   90.00
_cell.angle_beta   90.00
_cell.angle_gamma   90.00
#
_symmetry.space_group_name_H-M   'P 1'
#
loop_
_entity.id
_entity.type
_entity.pdbx_description
1 polymer ?
#
loop_
_entity_poly.entity_id
_entity_poly.type
_entity_poly.pdbx_seq_one_letter_code
_entity_poly.pdbx_strand_id
1 'polypeptide(L)'
;MQLCQRLEQILENLRPAFSREATYQWFILLAWGVVLNSQPSAITSYVNALGLTESYYHQALHWFESKAFNVKGLTLGWSKWVSQHENLYRIKEKRVYVGDGIKVGKEGRKMPGVKRLHQESGNVAKPEWIRGHYFNALSVLVGAGKACFALPLVLRLDDGIKSKATAKEGKKGSKKEKTTLVTKMGELCTTYAEAGSYVILDAYFACGAVLKSFRQNALHLITRVRCSTVAYAPFSSVPTLRGKGRPRLWGSSIKLESLFALVEDFPTAKVWPYGQQVSVSYQCFEFHWDSPHQLVKFVLTQLPNGQRLILLSTDLCLTGPEIIAAYGLRFKIEVTFRQLIHLLGGFAYRFWLKALPTLPTWPSNLILPDYPQTVQTQILNKVEAFERFVNLHVIVLGLLQILSLEGCDL
;
A
#
# COMPACT_ATOMS: atom_id res chain seq x y z
N MET A 1 0.92 -32.42 -10.21
CA MET A 1 1.58 -32.03 -11.47
C MET A 1 0.96 -30.76 -12.07
N GLN A 2 -0.37 -30.63 -12.11
CA GLN A 2 -1.06 -29.44 -12.66
C GLN A 2 -0.72 -28.11 -11.95
N LEU A 3 -0.65 -28.08 -10.61
CA LEU A 3 -0.32 -26.84 -9.86
C LEU A 3 1.07 -26.29 -10.16
N CYS A 4 2.09 -27.16 -10.26
CA CYS A 4 3.46 -26.73 -10.58
C CYS A 4 3.55 -26.15 -11.99
N GLN A 5 2.90 -26.81 -12.95
CA GLN A 5 2.82 -26.33 -14.34
C GLN A 5 2.10 -24.98 -14.41
N ARG A 6 1.00 -24.82 -13.67
CA ARG A 6 0.28 -23.56 -13.60
C ARG A 6 1.13 -22.44 -13.01
N LEU A 7 1.85 -22.71 -11.92
CA LEU A 7 2.77 -21.75 -11.31
C LEU A 7 3.83 -21.29 -12.32
N GLU A 8 4.46 -22.22 -13.04
CA GLU A 8 5.47 -21.92 -14.05
C GLU A 8 4.90 -21.11 -15.23
N GLN A 9 3.72 -21.46 -15.73
CA GLN A 9 3.03 -20.67 -16.75
C GLN A 9 2.82 -19.21 -16.33
N ILE A 10 2.46 -18.98 -15.05
CA ILE A 10 2.30 -17.61 -14.55
C ILE A 10 3.66 -16.90 -14.47
N LEU A 11 4.70 -17.57 -13.98
CA LEU A 11 6.06 -16.99 -13.93
C LEU A 11 6.60 -16.66 -15.34
N GLU A 12 6.24 -17.44 -16.36
CA GLU A 12 6.62 -17.23 -17.75
C GLU A 12 6.12 -15.89 -18.31
N ASN A 13 4.95 -15.43 -17.85
CA ASN A 13 4.43 -14.11 -18.19
C ASN A 13 5.31 -12.95 -17.66
N LEU A 14 6.19 -13.22 -16.69
CA LEU A 14 7.12 -12.23 -16.12
C LEU A 14 8.49 -12.23 -16.82
N ARG A 15 8.75 -13.16 -17.75
CA ARG A 15 9.98 -13.21 -18.55
C ARG A 15 10.38 -11.88 -19.18
N PRO A 16 9.46 -11.05 -19.73
CA PRO A 16 9.83 -9.77 -20.34
C PRO A 16 10.44 -8.74 -19.38
N ALA A 17 10.30 -8.92 -18.06
CA ALA A 17 10.92 -8.03 -17.07
C ALA A 17 12.45 -8.19 -16.99
N PHE A 18 13.01 -9.23 -17.60
CA PHE A 18 14.42 -9.59 -17.53
C PHE A 18 15.09 -9.50 -18.90
N SER A 19 16.20 -8.77 -19.01
CA SER A 19 16.99 -8.68 -20.25
C SER A 19 17.94 -9.85 -20.46
N ARG A 20 18.20 -10.66 -19.42
CA ARG A 20 19.10 -11.82 -19.48
C ARG A 20 18.39 -13.08 -19.01
N GLU A 21 18.53 -14.15 -19.79
CA GLU A 21 17.93 -15.45 -19.51
C GLU A 21 18.36 -16.00 -18.15
N ALA A 22 19.66 -16.00 -17.87
CA ALA A 22 20.17 -16.49 -16.58
C ALA A 22 19.55 -15.78 -15.37
N THR A 23 19.28 -14.47 -15.46
CA THR A 23 18.65 -13.73 -14.34
C THR A 23 17.18 -14.13 -14.16
N TYR A 24 16.48 -14.41 -15.25
CA TYR A 24 15.10 -14.91 -15.21
C TYR A 24 15.03 -16.33 -14.62
N GLN A 25 15.93 -17.23 -15.04
CA GLN A 25 16.02 -18.57 -14.47
C GLN A 25 16.31 -18.53 -12.97
N TRP A 26 17.20 -17.63 -12.52
CA TRP A 26 17.41 -17.39 -11.09
C TRP A 26 16.18 -16.84 -10.37
N PHE A 27 15.35 -16.02 -11.03
CA PHE A 27 14.08 -15.58 -10.47
C PHE A 27 13.13 -16.76 -10.24
N ILE A 28 12.99 -17.67 -11.21
CA ILE A 28 12.19 -18.89 -11.06
C ILE A 28 12.71 -19.75 -9.91
N LEU A 29 14.02 -20.02 -9.89
CA LEU A 29 14.65 -20.81 -8.81
C LEU A 29 14.39 -20.17 -7.45
N LEU A 30 14.62 -18.87 -7.30
CA LEU A 30 14.36 -18.18 -6.03
C LEU A 30 12.88 -18.19 -5.64
N ALA A 31 11.95 -18.09 -6.60
CA ALA A 31 10.51 -18.20 -6.33
C ALA A 31 10.16 -19.60 -5.79
N TRP A 32 10.64 -20.67 -6.44
CA TRP A 32 10.50 -22.05 -5.95
C TRP A 32 11.18 -22.26 -4.60
N GLY A 33 12.37 -21.67 -4.41
CA GLY A 33 13.08 -21.71 -3.14
C GLY A 33 12.28 -21.07 -2.00
N VAL A 34 11.53 -20.00 -2.26
CA VAL A 34 10.60 -19.42 -1.28
C VAL A 34 9.40 -20.35 -1.02
N VAL A 35 8.82 -20.95 -2.06
CA VAL A 35 7.67 -21.87 -1.94
C VAL A 35 8.02 -23.13 -1.14
N LEU A 36 9.19 -23.71 -1.39
CA LEU A 36 9.62 -25.00 -0.82
C LEU A 36 10.33 -24.86 0.53
N ASN A 37 10.71 -23.65 0.93
CA ASN A 37 11.50 -23.43 2.13
C ASN A 37 10.69 -23.68 3.42
N SER A 38 11.18 -24.60 4.24
CA SER A 38 10.69 -24.89 5.59
C SER A 38 11.58 -24.35 6.71
N GLN A 39 12.72 -23.74 6.36
CA GLN A 39 13.70 -23.17 7.30
C GLN A 39 13.46 -21.67 7.51
N PRO A 40 14.12 -21.03 8.50
CA PRO A 40 14.08 -19.57 8.62
C PRO A 40 14.52 -18.88 7.32
N SER A 41 13.72 -17.93 6.83
CA SER A 41 13.91 -17.30 5.53
C SER A 41 15.29 -16.65 5.38
N ALA A 42 16.10 -17.23 4.49
CA ALA A 42 17.42 -16.76 4.09
C ALA A 42 17.73 -17.27 2.68
N ILE A 43 18.62 -16.59 1.96
CA ILE A 43 19.02 -17.00 0.60
C ILE A 43 19.62 -18.40 0.61
N THR A 44 20.46 -18.70 1.60
CA THR A 44 21.01 -20.06 1.80
C THR A 44 19.91 -21.09 1.99
N SER A 45 18.86 -20.77 2.75
CA SER A 45 17.72 -21.67 2.95
C SER A 45 16.94 -21.93 1.67
N TYR A 46 16.77 -20.92 0.80
CA TYR A 46 16.14 -21.11 -0.52
C TYR A 46 16.97 -22.01 -1.43
N VAL A 47 18.29 -21.80 -1.47
CA VAL A 47 19.23 -22.63 -2.25
C VAL A 47 19.20 -24.09 -1.74
N ASN A 48 19.22 -24.28 -0.42
CA ASN A 48 19.13 -25.59 0.21
C ASN A 48 17.80 -26.30 -0.08
N ALA A 49 16.68 -25.56 -0.05
CA ALA A 49 15.35 -26.11 -0.32
C ALA A 49 15.21 -26.64 -1.77
N LEU A 50 16.02 -26.10 -2.70
CA LEU A 50 16.10 -26.57 -4.08
C LEU A 50 17.07 -27.76 -4.27
N GLY A 51 17.80 -28.17 -3.22
CA GLY A 51 18.86 -29.18 -3.32
C GLY A 51 20.13 -28.68 -4.03
N LEU A 52 20.31 -27.36 -4.15
CA LEU A 52 21.51 -26.78 -4.75
C LEU A 52 22.66 -26.72 -3.74
N THR A 53 23.90 -26.89 -4.23
CA THR A 53 25.12 -26.83 -3.43
C THR A 53 25.54 -25.40 -3.09
N GLU A 54 26.41 -25.24 -2.09
CA GLU A 54 26.97 -23.94 -1.66
C GLU A 54 27.61 -23.14 -2.82
N SER A 55 28.16 -23.82 -3.82
CA SER A 55 28.75 -23.20 -5.02
C SER A 55 27.80 -22.31 -5.81
N TYR A 56 26.49 -22.43 -5.59
CA TYR A 56 25.44 -21.64 -6.24
C TYR A 56 24.96 -20.43 -5.40
N TYR A 57 25.39 -20.33 -4.14
CA TYR A 57 24.96 -19.28 -3.21
C TYR A 57 25.33 -17.88 -3.71
N HIS A 58 26.53 -17.72 -4.27
CA HIS A 58 26.98 -16.43 -4.79
C HIS A 58 26.15 -15.97 -6.00
N GLN A 59 25.76 -16.88 -6.88
CA GLN A 59 24.92 -16.62 -8.04
C GLN A 59 23.51 -16.21 -7.59
N ALA A 60 22.95 -16.89 -6.57
CA ALA A 60 21.69 -16.50 -5.94
C ALA A 60 21.77 -15.08 -5.34
N LEU A 61 22.86 -14.75 -4.65
CA LEU A 61 23.10 -13.39 -4.15
C LEU A 61 23.21 -12.35 -5.26
N HIS A 62 23.92 -12.66 -6.35
CA HIS A 62 24.10 -11.76 -7.49
C HIS A 62 22.78 -11.37 -8.16
N TRP A 63 21.74 -12.22 -8.08
CA TRP A 63 20.41 -11.88 -8.58
C TRP A 63 19.86 -10.58 -7.94
N PHE A 64 20.05 -10.39 -6.63
CA PHE A 64 19.61 -9.19 -5.91
C PHE A 64 20.37 -7.92 -6.28
N GLU A 65 21.47 -8.04 -7.02
CA GLU A 65 22.28 -6.91 -7.52
C GLU A 65 22.32 -6.83 -9.06
N SER A 66 21.64 -7.76 -9.74
CA SER A 66 21.64 -7.84 -11.20
C SER A 66 21.10 -6.56 -11.85
N LYS A 67 21.79 -6.09 -12.88
CA LYS A 67 21.32 -4.96 -13.73
C LYS A 67 20.38 -5.43 -14.85
N ALA A 68 20.09 -6.73 -14.93
CA ALA A 68 19.26 -7.28 -16.00
C ALA A 68 17.76 -7.08 -15.78
N PHE A 69 17.35 -6.54 -14.63
CA PHE A 69 15.98 -6.12 -14.34
C PHE A 69 15.99 -5.02 -13.27
N ASN A 70 14.85 -4.37 -13.09
CA ASN A 70 14.60 -3.51 -11.94
C ASN A 70 13.26 -3.88 -11.30
N VAL A 71 13.10 -3.60 -10.00
CA VAL A 71 11.91 -4.00 -9.23
C VAL A 71 10.62 -3.42 -9.80
N LYS A 72 10.64 -2.15 -10.23
CA LYS A 72 9.47 -1.47 -10.77
C LYS A 72 8.96 -2.15 -12.04
N GLY A 73 9.86 -2.52 -12.96
CA GLY A 73 9.49 -3.25 -14.18
C GLY A 73 8.88 -4.62 -13.88
N LEU A 74 9.48 -5.37 -12.95
CA LEU A 74 8.98 -6.69 -12.54
C LEU A 74 7.59 -6.60 -11.89
N THR A 75 7.40 -5.69 -10.93
CA THR A 75 6.13 -5.51 -10.21
C THR A 75 5.03 -4.91 -11.10
N LEU A 76 5.35 -4.06 -12.08
CA LEU A 76 4.40 -3.61 -13.10
C LEU A 76 3.99 -4.75 -14.03
N GLY A 77 4.93 -5.62 -14.44
CA GLY A 77 4.63 -6.83 -15.21
C GLY A 77 3.70 -7.77 -14.45
N TRP A 78 4.00 -8.01 -13.17
CA TRP A 78 3.13 -8.75 -12.26
C TRP A 78 1.73 -8.14 -12.16
N SER A 79 1.65 -6.84 -11.91
CA SER A 79 0.37 -6.14 -11.77
C SER A 79 -0.45 -6.17 -13.05
N LYS A 80 0.20 -6.05 -14.21
CA LYS A 80 -0.46 -6.16 -15.52
C LYS A 80 -1.06 -7.56 -15.71
N TRP A 81 -0.31 -8.61 -15.41
CA TRP A 81 -0.82 -9.98 -15.49
C TRP A 81 -2.01 -10.20 -14.54
N VAL A 82 -1.88 -9.82 -13.26
CA VAL A 82 -2.98 -9.93 -12.28
C VAL A 82 -4.22 -9.16 -12.71
N SER A 83 -4.04 -7.99 -13.36
CA SER A 83 -5.17 -7.18 -13.83
C SER A 83 -6.04 -7.90 -14.88
N GLN A 84 -5.51 -8.92 -15.55
CA GLN A 84 -6.25 -9.70 -16.55
C GLN A 84 -6.99 -10.90 -15.93
N HIS A 85 -6.83 -11.14 -14.62
CA HIS A 85 -7.44 -12.27 -13.95
C HIS A 85 -8.96 -12.07 -13.77
N GLU A 86 -9.73 -13.14 -13.97
CA GLU A 86 -11.20 -13.10 -13.88
C GLU A 86 -11.71 -12.82 -12.46
N ASN A 87 -11.11 -13.49 -11.46
CA ASN A 87 -11.40 -13.38 -10.03
C ASN A 87 -11.07 -12.03 -9.37
N LEU A 88 -10.88 -10.96 -10.14
CA LEU A 88 -10.74 -9.61 -9.58
C LEU A 88 -12.04 -9.16 -8.92
N TYR A 89 -11.95 -8.75 -7.65
CA TYR A 89 -13.09 -8.23 -6.91
C TYR A 89 -13.46 -6.84 -7.42
N ARG A 90 -14.75 -6.63 -7.68
CA ARG A 90 -15.29 -5.39 -8.25
C ARG A 90 -16.43 -4.82 -7.42
N ILE A 91 -16.49 -3.50 -7.36
CA ILE A 91 -17.65 -2.74 -6.89
C ILE A 91 -18.12 -1.93 -8.09
N LYS A 92 -19.39 -2.04 -8.48
CA LYS A 92 -19.93 -1.33 -9.67
C LYS A 92 -19.03 -1.48 -10.90
N GLU A 93 -18.63 -2.71 -11.20
CA GLU A 93 -17.71 -3.08 -12.29
C GLU A 93 -16.28 -2.52 -12.22
N LYS A 94 -15.94 -1.75 -11.19
CA LYS A 94 -14.62 -1.15 -10.99
C LYS A 94 -13.78 -1.99 -10.04
N ARG A 95 -12.49 -2.14 -10.35
CA ARG A 95 -11.52 -2.87 -9.52
C ARG A 95 -11.37 -2.19 -8.15
N VAL A 96 -11.05 -2.99 -7.15
CA VAL A 96 -10.84 -2.53 -5.78
C VAL A 96 -9.42 -2.83 -5.32
N TYR A 97 -8.72 -1.78 -4.92
CA TYR A 97 -7.38 -1.85 -4.35
C TYR A 97 -7.44 -1.52 -2.86
N VAL A 98 -6.54 -2.12 -2.09
CA VAL A 98 -6.32 -1.80 -0.68
C VAL A 98 -4.86 -1.42 -0.50
N GLY A 99 -4.60 -0.35 0.25
CA GLY A 99 -3.24 0.13 0.51
C GLY A 99 -3.04 0.45 1.99
N ASP A 100 -1.84 0.18 2.49
CA ASP A 100 -1.46 0.45 3.87
C ASP A 100 0.06 0.56 4.04
N GLY A 101 0.49 1.12 5.16
CA GLY A 101 1.88 1.20 5.59
C GLY A 101 2.25 0.07 6.55
N ILE A 102 3.45 -0.49 6.40
CA ILE A 102 4.00 -1.45 7.36
C ILE A 102 5.37 -1.01 7.87
N LYS A 103 5.53 -1.05 9.19
CA LYS A 103 6.80 -0.78 9.89
C LYS A 103 7.46 -2.13 10.20
N VAL A 104 8.70 -2.31 9.73
CA VAL A 104 9.44 -3.57 9.78
C VAL A 104 10.69 -3.40 10.63
N GLY A 105 10.76 -4.08 11.78
CA GLY A 105 11.90 -4.04 12.69
C GLY A 105 13.20 -4.51 12.02
N LYS A 106 14.30 -3.78 12.24
CA LYS A 106 15.64 -4.12 11.74
C LYS A 106 16.71 -3.77 12.76
N GLU A 107 17.61 -4.74 12.98
CA GLU A 107 18.74 -4.58 13.90
C GLU A 107 20.05 -4.26 13.18
N GLY A 108 20.12 -4.45 11.86
CA GLY A 108 21.33 -4.18 11.07
C GLY A 108 21.76 -2.72 11.20
N ARG A 109 22.99 -2.48 11.70
CA ARG A 109 23.55 -1.13 11.90
C ARG A 109 24.14 -0.49 10.65
N LYS A 110 24.19 -1.21 9.54
CA LYS A 110 24.69 -0.72 8.24
C LYS A 110 23.69 -0.94 7.11
N MET A 111 22.40 -0.93 7.43
CA MET A 111 21.31 -1.04 6.46
C MET A 111 20.80 0.37 6.13
N PRO A 112 20.91 0.84 4.86
CA PRO A 112 20.40 2.15 4.49
C PRO A 112 18.89 2.28 4.71
N GLY A 113 18.42 3.43 5.18
CA GLY A 113 17.00 3.70 5.41
C GLY A 113 16.47 3.25 6.78
N VAL A 114 17.25 2.52 7.58
CA VAL A 114 16.84 2.18 8.95
C VAL A 114 16.77 3.45 9.80
N LYS A 115 15.62 3.68 10.44
CA LYS A 115 15.36 4.81 11.35
C LYS A 115 14.53 4.40 12.56
N ARG A 116 14.40 5.31 13.52
CA ARG A 116 13.41 5.27 14.60
C ARG A 116 12.01 5.55 14.04
N LEU A 117 11.07 4.64 14.30
CA LEU A 117 9.67 4.68 13.87
C LEU A 117 8.76 4.53 15.09
N HIS A 118 7.79 5.44 15.23
CA HIS A 118 6.75 5.34 16.26
C HIS A 118 5.73 4.28 15.85
N GLN A 119 5.18 3.51 16.78
CA GLN A 119 4.07 2.59 16.54
C GLN A 119 2.80 3.17 17.17
N GLU A 120 1.81 3.46 16.32
CA GLU A 120 0.52 4.03 16.74
C GLU A 120 -0.45 2.99 17.34
N SER A 121 0.04 1.76 17.58
CA SER A 121 -0.75 0.66 18.12
C SER A 121 -0.98 0.86 19.62
N GLY A 122 -2.25 0.87 20.05
CA GLY A 122 -2.64 0.86 21.47
C GLY A 122 -2.41 -0.47 22.21
N ASN A 123 -1.81 -1.47 21.56
CA ASN A 123 -1.44 -2.73 22.20
C ASN A 123 -0.23 -2.54 23.12
N VAL A 124 -0.45 -2.65 24.44
CA VAL A 124 0.55 -2.52 25.50
C VAL A 124 1.72 -3.52 25.34
N ALA A 125 1.49 -4.68 24.72
CA ALA A 125 2.52 -5.69 24.50
C ALA A 125 3.51 -5.35 23.36
N LYS A 126 3.25 -4.29 22.58
CA LYS A 126 4.15 -3.84 21.49
C LYS A 126 4.96 -2.62 21.94
N PRO A 127 6.27 -2.56 21.66
CA PRO A 127 7.07 -1.39 22.00
C PRO A 127 6.57 -0.17 21.23
N GLU A 128 6.45 0.97 21.91
CA GLU A 128 6.00 2.24 21.32
C GLU A 128 6.90 2.69 20.15
N TRP A 129 8.18 2.37 20.21
CA TRP A 129 9.16 2.70 19.17
C TRP A 129 9.85 1.46 18.65
N ILE A 130 10.03 1.39 17.33
CA ILE A 130 10.86 0.38 16.69
C ILE A 130 11.90 1.01 15.80
N ARG A 131 13.03 0.32 15.70
CA ARG A 131 14.08 0.65 14.75
C ARG A 131 13.84 -0.19 13.51
N GLY A 132 13.72 0.43 12.35
CA GLY A 132 13.30 -0.33 11.18
C GLY A 132 13.15 0.45 9.90
N HIS A 133 12.53 -0.22 8.93
CA HIS A 133 12.09 0.33 7.66
C HIS A 133 10.57 0.53 7.66
N TYR A 134 10.10 1.46 6.84
CA TYR A 134 8.68 1.62 6.56
C TYR A 134 8.45 1.39 5.07
N PHE A 135 7.49 0.51 4.76
CA PHE A 135 7.06 0.23 3.41
C PHE A 135 5.62 0.71 3.22
N ASN A 136 5.34 1.34 2.09
CA ASN A 136 3.97 1.42 1.59
C ASN A 136 3.69 0.17 0.74
N ALA A 137 2.52 -0.40 0.92
CA ALA A 137 2.06 -1.56 0.18
C ALA A 137 0.77 -1.24 -0.59
N LEU A 138 0.64 -1.83 -1.77
CA LEU A 138 -0.61 -1.83 -2.52
C LEU A 138 -0.95 -3.26 -2.92
N SER A 139 -2.21 -3.64 -2.71
CA SER A 139 -2.77 -4.92 -3.11
C SER A 139 -4.06 -4.69 -3.90
N VAL A 140 -4.39 -5.61 -4.81
CA VAL A 140 -5.70 -5.66 -5.45
C VAL A 140 -6.54 -6.73 -4.78
N LEU A 141 -7.84 -6.49 -4.62
CA LEU A 141 -8.74 -7.49 -4.08
C LEU A 141 -9.07 -8.51 -5.16
N VAL A 142 -8.92 -9.78 -4.81
CA VAL A 142 -9.34 -10.95 -5.61
C VAL A 142 -10.25 -11.82 -4.76
N GLY A 143 -11.17 -12.52 -5.38
CA GLY A 143 -12.06 -13.44 -4.67
C GLY A 143 -12.89 -14.30 -5.60
N ALA A 144 -13.26 -15.48 -5.09
CA ALA A 144 -14.17 -16.42 -5.72
C ALA A 144 -15.05 -17.03 -4.60
N GLY A 145 -16.37 -17.01 -4.79
CA GLY A 145 -17.32 -17.45 -3.76
C GLY A 145 -17.13 -16.72 -2.42
N LYS A 146 -16.80 -17.46 -1.35
CA LYS A 146 -16.53 -16.91 0.00
C LYS A 146 -15.07 -16.49 0.20
N ALA A 147 -14.17 -16.91 -0.68
CA ALA A 147 -12.75 -16.56 -0.58
C ALA A 147 -12.52 -15.13 -1.06
N CYS A 148 -11.76 -14.36 -0.30
CA CYS A 148 -11.36 -13.01 -0.67
C CYS A 148 -9.99 -12.70 -0.07
N PHE A 149 -9.05 -12.30 -0.93
CA PHE A 149 -7.67 -11.98 -0.58
C PHE A 149 -7.31 -10.56 -1.03
N ALA A 150 -6.40 -9.93 -0.31
CA ALA A 150 -5.67 -8.77 -0.80
C ALA A 150 -4.39 -9.27 -1.45
N LEU A 151 -4.44 -9.45 -2.77
CA LEU A 151 -3.31 -9.92 -3.56
C LEU A 151 -2.25 -8.83 -3.68
N PRO A 152 -1.06 -9.02 -3.08
CA PRO A 152 -0.06 -7.96 -3.03
C PRO A 152 0.54 -7.73 -4.41
N LEU A 153 0.57 -6.46 -4.82
CA LEU A 153 1.14 -6.04 -6.10
C LEU A 153 2.57 -5.54 -5.92
N VAL A 154 2.79 -4.74 -4.88
CA VAL A 154 4.06 -4.07 -4.62
C VAL A 154 4.22 -3.65 -3.17
N LEU A 155 5.44 -3.77 -2.65
CA LEU A 155 5.90 -3.08 -1.45
C LEU A 155 7.12 -2.21 -1.77
N ARG A 156 7.07 -0.93 -1.43
CA ARG A 156 8.13 0.05 -1.70
C ARG A 156 8.63 0.71 -0.41
N LEU A 157 9.95 0.81 -0.26
CA LEU A 157 10.58 1.44 0.89
C LEU A 157 10.45 2.96 0.75
N ASP A 158 9.57 3.55 1.56
CA ASP A 158 9.13 4.93 1.38
C ASP A 158 9.54 5.87 2.52
N ASP A 159 10.23 5.40 3.55
CA ASP A 159 10.79 6.23 4.63
C ASP A 159 12.28 5.98 4.86
N GLY A 160 12.92 6.84 5.65
CA GLY A 160 14.29 6.63 6.13
C GLY A 160 15.38 7.18 5.24
N ILE A 161 15.07 7.57 4.01
CA ILE A 161 16.02 8.20 3.09
C ILE A 161 15.44 9.51 2.56
N LYS A 162 16.19 10.59 2.73
CA LYS A 162 15.88 11.92 2.19
C LYS A 162 16.86 12.24 1.07
N SER A 163 16.35 12.35 -0.15
CA SER A 163 17.06 13.01 -1.24
C SER A 163 16.93 14.53 -1.08
N LYS A 164 17.97 15.32 -1.43
CA LYS A 164 17.75 16.76 -1.68
C LYS A 164 16.71 16.83 -2.79
N ALA A 165 15.68 17.65 -2.60
CA ALA A 165 14.72 17.92 -3.67
C ALA A 165 15.51 18.27 -4.92
N THR A 166 15.41 17.46 -5.98
CA THR A 166 16.06 17.77 -7.25
C THR A 166 15.61 19.16 -7.66
N ALA A 167 16.56 20.09 -7.70
CA ALA A 167 16.43 21.38 -8.34
C ALA A 167 16.40 21.13 -9.85
N LYS A 168 15.31 20.53 -10.36
CA LYS A 168 14.93 20.77 -11.75
C LYS A 168 14.32 22.15 -11.79
N GLU A 169 14.94 23.01 -12.60
CA GLU A 169 14.52 24.36 -12.95
C GLU A 169 13.06 24.33 -13.41
N GLY A 170 12.17 24.76 -12.52
CA GLY A 170 10.75 24.89 -12.78
C GLY A 170 10.31 26.27 -12.30
N LYS A 171 9.62 26.99 -13.19
CA LYS A 171 9.14 28.39 -13.06
C LYS A 171 8.83 28.83 -11.63
N LYS A 172 9.34 30.02 -11.26
CA LYS A 172 8.95 30.79 -10.06
C LYS A 172 7.43 30.81 -9.92
N GLY A 173 6.90 30.17 -8.87
CA GLY A 173 5.46 30.23 -8.53
C GLY A 173 4.81 28.91 -8.12
N SER A 174 5.40 27.74 -8.45
CA SER A 174 4.88 26.46 -7.97
C SER A 174 5.41 26.15 -6.57
N LYS A 175 4.55 26.22 -5.53
CA LYS A 175 4.86 25.59 -4.24
C LYS A 175 5.03 24.09 -4.49
N LYS A 176 6.27 23.59 -4.52
CA LYS A 176 6.55 22.14 -4.60
C LYS A 176 5.87 21.45 -3.43
N GLU A 177 5.03 20.45 -3.73
CA GLU A 177 4.44 19.60 -2.69
C GLU A 177 5.57 18.87 -1.96
N LYS A 178 5.59 18.96 -0.63
CA LYS A 178 6.57 18.26 0.19
C LYS A 178 6.33 16.76 0.04
N THR A 179 7.35 16.00 -0.35
CA THR A 179 7.29 14.54 -0.36
C THR A 179 7.11 14.02 1.06
N THR A 180 5.98 13.38 1.33
CA THR A 180 5.61 12.74 2.59
C THR A 180 5.27 11.27 2.35
N LEU A 181 5.15 10.47 3.41
CA LEU A 181 4.69 9.07 3.30
C LEU A 181 3.34 8.97 2.60
N VAL A 182 2.48 9.95 2.84
CA VAL A 182 1.14 10.02 2.28
C VAL A 182 1.17 10.35 0.79
N THR A 183 2.01 11.30 0.33
CA THR A 183 2.15 11.56 -1.11
C THR A 183 2.81 10.39 -1.85
N LYS A 184 3.73 9.68 -1.18
CA LYS A 184 4.35 8.47 -1.74
C LYS A 184 3.35 7.32 -1.89
N MET A 185 2.43 7.13 -0.94
CA MET A 185 1.31 6.20 -1.09
C MET A 185 0.40 6.61 -2.25
N GLY A 186 0.09 7.91 -2.38
CA GLY A 186 -0.65 8.44 -3.53
C GLY A 186 0.01 8.08 -4.87
N GLU A 187 1.31 8.35 -4.99
CA GLU A 187 2.10 7.98 -6.18
C GLU A 187 2.12 6.47 -6.44
N LEU A 188 2.22 5.65 -5.39
CA LEU A 188 2.16 4.20 -5.50
C LEU A 188 0.80 3.78 -6.07
N CYS A 189 -0.30 4.29 -5.52
CA CYS A 189 -1.65 3.98 -6.01
C CYS A 189 -1.81 4.40 -7.48
N THR A 190 -1.44 5.62 -7.85
CA THR A 190 -1.59 6.10 -9.25
C THR A 190 -0.67 5.39 -10.25
N THR A 191 0.40 4.75 -9.79
CA THR A 191 1.31 3.98 -10.66
C THR A 191 0.73 2.60 -11.02
N TYR A 192 -0.05 1.99 -10.13
CA TYR A 192 -0.46 0.59 -10.23
C TYR A 192 -1.98 0.39 -10.36
N ALA A 193 -2.79 1.33 -9.88
CA ALA A 193 -4.24 1.25 -9.97
C ALA A 193 -4.74 1.80 -11.30
N GLU A 194 -5.71 1.10 -11.90
CA GLU A 194 -6.36 1.54 -13.13
C GLU A 194 -7.31 2.71 -12.87
N ALA A 195 -7.36 3.67 -13.80
CA ALA A 195 -8.32 4.77 -13.79
C ALA A 195 -9.76 4.26 -13.63
N GLY A 196 -10.54 4.95 -12.81
CA GLY A 196 -11.90 4.60 -12.44
C GLY A 196 -12.00 3.63 -11.25
N SER A 197 -10.89 3.03 -10.81
CA SER A 197 -10.90 2.06 -9.70
C SER A 197 -11.11 2.70 -8.33
N TYR A 198 -11.54 1.88 -7.38
CA TYR A 198 -11.58 2.24 -5.96
C TYR A 198 -10.28 1.88 -5.27
N VAL A 199 -9.75 2.77 -4.46
CA VAL A 199 -8.60 2.54 -3.59
C VAL A 199 -9.04 2.79 -2.16
N ILE A 200 -8.92 1.77 -1.31
CA ILE A 200 -9.28 1.82 0.10
C ILE A 200 -8.01 2.01 0.93
N LEU A 201 -7.93 3.10 1.68
CA LEU A 201 -6.79 3.44 2.53
C LEU A 201 -7.22 3.70 3.98
N ASP A 202 -6.30 3.54 4.92
CA ASP A 202 -6.53 3.93 6.32
C ASP A 202 -6.63 5.47 6.51
N ALA A 203 -7.17 5.90 7.65
CA ALA A 203 -7.34 7.28 8.04
C ALA A 203 -6.04 8.09 8.07
N TYR A 204 -4.88 7.44 8.22
CA TYR A 204 -3.58 8.09 8.06
C TYR A 204 -3.41 8.76 6.68
N PHE A 205 -3.98 8.17 5.63
CA PHE A 205 -3.88 8.66 4.25
C PHE A 205 -5.03 9.58 3.85
N ALA A 206 -5.99 9.84 4.74
CA ALA A 206 -7.08 10.77 4.50
C ALA A 206 -6.56 12.21 4.54
N CYS A 207 -6.04 12.71 3.41
CA CYS A 207 -5.62 14.10 3.28
C CYS A 207 -5.81 14.64 1.86
N GLY A 208 -5.91 15.97 1.74
CA GLY A 208 -6.15 16.64 0.46
C GLY A 208 -5.08 16.36 -0.62
N ALA A 209 -3.84 16.05 -0.25
CA ALA A 209 -2.80 15.72 -1.23
C ALA A 209 -3.09 14.39 -1.96
N VAL A 210 -3.58 13.37 -1.25
CA VAL A 210 -3.98 12.09 -1.86
C VAL A 210 -5.22 12.29 -2.72
N LEU A 211 -6.24 12.98 -2.21
CA LEU A 211 -7.48 13.20 -2.97
C LEU A 211 -7.20 13.99 -4.25
N LYS A 212 -6.35 15.03 -4.18
CA LYS A 212 -5.94 15.79 -5.37
C LYS A 212 -5.26 14.89 -6.40
N SER A 213 -4.30 14.07 -5.97
CA SER A 213 -3.61 13.11 -6.84
C SER A 213 -4.58 12.10 -7.46
N PHE A 214 -5.53 11.59 -6.68
CA PHE A 214 -6.52 10.61 -7.15
C PHE A 214 -7.48 11.21 -8.15
N ARG A 215 -8.00 12.42 -7.89
CA ARG A 215 -8.86 13.16 -8.83
C ARG A 215 -8.15 13.40 -10.17
N GLN A 216 -6.86 13.73 -10.15
CA GLN A 216 -6.05 13.92 -11.36
C GLN A 216 -5.82 12.63 -12.17
N ASN A 217 -5.93 11.47 -11.53
CA ASN A 217 -5.72 10.15 -12.14
C ASN A 217 -7.02 9.31 -12.21
N ALA A 218 -8.17 9.97 -12.06
CA ALA A 218 -9.50 9.34 -12.07
C ALA A 218 -9.67 8.17 -11.09
N LEU A 219 -8.99 8.19 -9.94
CA LEU A 219 -9.18 7.19 -8.88
C LEU A 219 -10.20 7.64 -7.85
N HIS A 220 -10.94 6.70 -7.28
CA HIS A 220 -11.85 6.95 -6.18
C HIS A 220 -11.24 6.50 -4.85
N LEU A 221 -11.25 7.38 -3.84
CA LEU A 221 -10.78 7.03 -2.50
C LEU A 221 -11.97 6.60 -1.64
N ILE A 222 -11.79 5.49 -0.92
CA ILE A 222 -12.61 5.11 0.24
C ILE A 222 -11.70 5.08 1.46
N THR A 223 -12.02 5.82 2.52
CA THR A 223 -11.18 5.88 3.70
C THR A 223 -11.99 6.19 4.96
N ARG A 224 -11.37 6.00 6.12
CA ARG A 224 -11.89 6.53 7.39
C ARG A 224 -11.34 7.94 7.60
N VAL A 225 -12.10 8.81 8.26
CA VAL A 225 -11.62 10.11 8.72
C VAL A 225 -11.72 10.21 10.24
N ARG A 226 -10.98 11.16 10.83
CA ARG A 226 -11.05 11.44 12.27
C ARG A 226 -12.45 11.96 12.64
N CYS A 227 -12.92 11.69 13.86
CA CYS A 227 -14.18 12.27 14.33
C CYS A 227 -14.13 13.81 14.36
N SER A 228 -12.97 14.37 14.70
CA SER A 228 -12.71 15.81 14.72
C SER A 228 -12.62 16.47 13.33
N THR A 229 -12.82 15.72 12.25
CA THR A 229 -12.85 16.27 10.90
C THR A 229 -13.95 17.32 10.74
N VAL A 230 -13.60 18.44 10.12
CA VAL A 230 -14.50 19.52 9.75
C VAL A 230 -14.69 19.50 8.25
N ALA A 231 -15.93 19.42 7.80
CA ALA A 231 -16.33 19.58 6.40
C ALA A 231 -16.98 20.96 6.20
N TYR A 232 -17.33 21.28 4.97
CA TYR A 232 -17.91 22.57 4.61
C TYR A 232 -19.17 22.39 3.77
N ALA A 233 -20.20 23.15 4.11
CA ALA A 233 -21.40 23.27 3.28
C ALA A 233 -21.06 23.88 1.89
N PRO A 234 -21.94 23.70 0.89
CA PRO A 234 -21.87 24.44 -0.35
C PRO A 234 -21.80 25.96 -0.08
N PHE A 235 -20.86 26.64 -0.73
CA PHE A 235 -20.81 28.10 -0.66
C PHE A 235 -21.80 28.70 -1.66
N SER A 236 -22.74 29.51 -1.18
CA SER A 236 -23.57 30.37 -2.03
C SER A 236 -23.07 31.81 -1.91
N SER A 237 -22.57 32.39 -3.01
CA SER A 237 -22.22 33.80 -3.04
C SER A 237 -23.50 34.63 -3.13
N VAL A 238 -23.72 35.53 -2.16
CA VAL A 238 -24.76 36.55 -2.30
C VAL A 238 -24.19 37.69 -3.17
N PRO A 239 -24.66 37.88 -4.42
CA PRO A 239 -24.01 38.77 -5.39
C PRO A 239 -23.92 40.24 -4.95
N THR A 240 -24.81 40.65 -4.05
CA THR A 240 -24.94 42.02 -3.53
C THR A 240 -23.92 42.37 -2.44
N LEU A 241 -23.27 41.39 -1.81
CA LEU A 241 -22.30 41.61 -0.74
C LEU A 241 -20.87 41.45 -1.26
N ARG A 242 -20.33 42.52 -1.88
CA ARG A 242 -18.93 42.61 -2.27
C ARG A 242 -18.11 43.27 -1.16
N GLY A 243 -17.47 42.46 -0.32
CA GLY A 243 -16.49 42.93 0.65
C GLY A 243 -15.10 43.14 0.05
N LYS A 244 -14.27 43.99 0.67
CA LYS A 244 -12.83 44.06 0.36
C LYS A 244 -12.14 42.76 0.81
N GLY A 245 -11.37 42.13 -0.08
CA GLY A 245 -10.53 40.97 0.24
C GLY A 245 -10.68 39.79 -0.71
N ARG A 246 -9.96 38.69 -0.42
CA ARG A 246 -10.05 37.45 -1.20
C ARG A 246 -11.47 36.87 -1.09
N PRO A 247 -12.15 36.56 -2.21
CA PRO A 247 -13.47 35.95 -2.19
C PRO A 247 -13.49 34.67 -1.35
N ARG A 248 -14.54 34.51 -0.55
CA ARG A 248 -14.77 33.28 0.22
C ARG A 248 -15.07 32.14 -0.75
N LEU A 249 -14.42 31.00 -0.53
CA LEU A 249 -14.57 29.80 -1.39
C LEU A 249 -15.38 28.67 -0.72
N TRP A 250 -15.44 28.66 0.62
CA TRP A 250 -16.04 27.58 1.40
C TRP A 250 -17.30 28.08 2.12
N GLY A 251 -18.31 27.22 2.25
CA GLY A 251 -19.53 27.50 3.03
C GLY A 251 -19.27 27.50 4.54
N SER A 252 -20.32 27.27 5.33
CA SER A 252 -20.21 27.12 6.77
C SER A 252 -19.44 25.85 7.13
N SER A 253 -18.65 25.93 8.21
CA SER A 253 -17.93 24.79 8.76
C SER A 253 -18.90 23.86 9.48
N ILE A 254 -18.77 22.56 9.24
CA ILE A 254 -19.59 21.49 9.85
C ILE A 254 -18.64 20.54 10.56
N LYS A 255 -18.75 20.44 11.88
CA LYS A 255 -18.04 19.39 12.65
C LYS A 255 -18.77 18.07 12.42
N LEU A 256 -18.12 17.10 11.82
CA LEU A 256 -18.81 15.85 11.47
C LEU A 256 -19.26 15.08 12.71
N GLU A 257 -18.46 15.11 13.79
CA GLU A 257 -18.82 14.48 15.06
C GLU A 257 -20.17 14.94 15.63
N SER A 258 -20.54 16.22 15.48
CA SER A 258 -21.82 16.71 16.03
C SER A 258 -23.04 16.14 15.32
N LEU A 259 -22.88 15.59 14.11
CA LEU A 259 -23.98 14.96 13.37
C LEU A 259 -24.39 13.61 13.99
N PHE A 260 -23.56 13.00 14.85
CA PHE A 260 -23.97 11.85 15.65
C PHE A 260 -24.99 12.18 16.75
N ALA A 261 -25.34 13.45 16.97
CA ALA A 261 -26.45 13.81 17.84
C ALA A 261 -27.80 13.23 17.35
N LEU A 262 -27.89 12.92 16.04
CA LEU A 262 -29.08 12.35 15.40
C LEU A 262 -28.97 10.82 15.22
N VAL A 263 -28.06 10.15 15.93
CA VAL A 263 -27.78 8.72 15.70
C VAL A 263 -28.98 7.80 15.95
N GLU A 264 -29.91 8.22 16.80
CA GLU A 264 -31.16 7.48 17.07
C GLU A 264 -32.11 7.47 15.85
N ASP A 265 -32.02 8.49 15.00
CA ASP A 265 -32.83 8.64 13.78
C ASP A 265 -32.18 7.98 12.56
N PHE A 266 -30.96 7.46 12.70
CA PHE A 266 -30.23 6.88 11.58
C PHE A 266 -30.89 5.57 11.13
N PRO A 267 -31.13 5.38 9.83
CA PRO A 267 -31.60 4.11 9.32
C PRO A 267 -30.58 2.99 9.56
N THR A 268 -31.09 1.78 9.73
CA THR A 268 -30.26 0.58 9.86
C THR A 268 -30.13 -0.16 8.54
N ALA A 269 -28.94 -0.67 8.24
CA ALA A 269 -28.73 -1.62 7.15
C ALA A 269 -27.92 -2.82 7.64
N LYS A 270 -28.17 -3.98 7.02
CA LYS A 270 -27.31 -5.15 7.19
C LYS A 270 -26.18 -5.09 6.17
N VAL A 271 -24.96 -5.04 6.66
CA VAL A 271 -23.73 -5.02 5.87
C VAL A 271 -22.91 -6.27 6.18
N TRP A 272 -21.99 -6.64 5.29
CA TRP A 272 -21.07 -7.77 5.50
C TRP A 272 -19.60 -7.34 5.69
N PRO A 273 -19.28 -6.45 6.65
CA PRO A 273 -17.91 -6.08 6.94
C PRO A 273 -17.18 -7.26 7.59
N TYR A 274 -15.90 -7.45 7.30
CA TYR A 274 -15.07 -8.48 7.94
C TYR A 274 -15.56 -9.93 7.79
N GLY A 275 -16.42 -10.22 6.80
CA GLY A 275 -16.95 -11.57 6.55
C GLY A 275 -18.08 -12.00 7.48
N GLN A 276 -18.64 -11.09 8.27
CA GLN A 276 -19.80 -11.34 9.13
C GLN A 276 -20.93 -10.36 8.81
N GLN A 277 -22.17 -10.81 8.88
CA GLN A 277 -23.31 -9.93 8.72
C GLN A 277 -23.52 -9.11 10.00
N VAL A 278 -23.44 -7.79 9.88
CA VAL A 278 -23.58 -6.84 10.97
C VAL A 278 -24.67 -5.85 10.63
N SER A 279 -25.59 -5.61 11.57
CA SER A 279 -26.55 -4.51 11.46
C SER A 279 -25.88 -3.22 11.91
N VAL A 280 -25.82 -2.22 11.05
CA VAL A 280 -25.20 -0.92 11.35
C VAL A 280 -26.23 0.18 11.19
N SER A 281 -26.20 1.13 12.11
CA SER A 281 -26.90 2.41 11.98
C SER A 281 -26.00 3.35 11.18
N TYR A 282 -26.53 4.06 10.20
CA TYR A 282 -25.73 4.98 9.39
C TYR A 282 -26.53 6.14 8.79
N GLN A 283 -25.84 7.23 8.46
CA GLN A 283 -26.37 8.33 7.67
C GLN A 283 -25.32 8.88 6.71
N CYS A 284 -25.76 9.26 5.51
CA CYS A 284 -24.91 9.82 4.47
C CYS A 284 -25.05 11.34 4.39
N PHE A 285 -23.93 12.02 4.17
CA PHE A 285 -23.89 13.47 3.96
C PHE A 285 -22.92 13.81 2.83
N GLU A 286 -23.27 14.78 1.99
CA GLU A 286 -22.41 15.24 0.90
C GLU A 286 -21.93 16.66 1.19
N PHE A 287 -20.62 16.80 1.43
CA PHE A 287 -20.01 18.06 1.82
C PHE A 287 -18.69 18.28 1.08
N HIS A 288 -18.20 19.52 1.10
CA HIS A 288 -16.87 19.84 0.63
C HIS A 288 -15.83 19.57 1.72
N TRP A 289 -14.65 19.07 1.35
CA TRP A 289 -13.57 18.81 2.30
C TRP A 289 -12.17 19.10 1.75
N ASP A 290 -11.78 18.47 0.64
CA ASP A 290 -10.47 18.69 0.01
C ASP A 290 -10.50 19.81 -1.04
N SER A 291 -11.66 20.04 -1.66
CA SER A 291 -11.87 21.03 -2.71
C SER A 291 -13.19 21.81 -2.49
N PRO A 292 -13.21 23.13 -2.72
CA PRO A 292 -14.44 23.92 -2.63
C PRO A 292 -15.39 23.68 -3.82
N HIS A 293 -14.96 22.95 -4.84
CA HIS A 293 -15.73 22.73 -6.07
C HIS A 293 -16.19 21.28 -6.23
N GLN A 294 -15.67 20.36 -5.43
CA GLN A 294 -16.01 18.94 -5.52
C GLN A 294 -16.47 18.45 -4.15
N LEU A 295 -17.61 17.77 -4.14
CA LEU A 295 -18.13 17.13 -2.95
C LEU A 295 -17.42 15.80 -2.70
N VAL A 296 -17.52 15.34 -1.46
CA VAL A 296 -17.25 13.97 -1.03
C VAL A 296 -18.45 13.48 -0.24
N LYS A 297 -18.69 12.17 -0.27
CA LYS A 297 -19.72 11.54 0.55
C LYS A 297 -19.12 11.09 1.86
N PHE A 298 -19.61 11.65 2.95
CA PHE A 298 -19.36 11.17 4.30
C PHE A 298 -20.43 10.15 4.70
N VAL A 299 -20.00 9.05 5.30
CA VAL A 299 -20.90 8.05 5.89
C VAL A 299 -20.58 7.97 7.36
N LEU A 300 -21.47 8.51 8.19
CA LEU A 300 -21.40 8.36 9.64
C LEU A 300 -22.08 7.04 9.98
N THR A 301 -21.41 6.17 10.70
CA THR A 301 -21.96 4.88 11.10
C THR A 301 -21.66 4.55 12.54
N GLN A 302 -22.62 3.92 13.20
CA GLN A 302 -22.46 3.31 14.51
C GLN A 302 -22.58 1.79 14.38
N LEU A 303 -21.54 1.10 14.85
CA LEU A 303 -21.50 -0.36 14.94
C LEU A 303 -22.32 -0.86 16.15
N PRO A 304 -22.72 -2.14 16.21
CA PRO A 304 -23.50 -2.68 17.33
C PRO A 304 -22.86 -2.54 18.71
N ASN A 305 -21.54 -2.49 18.77
CA ASN A 305 -20.78 -2.24 20.01
C ASN A 305 -20.78 -0.76 20.44
N GLY A 306 -21.57 0.09 19.78
CA GLY A 306 -21.65 1.52 20.03
C GLY A 306 -20.54 2.35 19.38
N GLN A 307 -19.53 1.71 18.76
CA GLN A 307 -18.40 2.40 18.16
C GLN A 307 -18.84 3.22 16.95
N ARG A 308 -18.46 4.51 16.96
CA ARG A 308 -18.73 5.46 15.89
C ARG A 308 -17.57 5.55 14.91
N LEU A 309 -17.87 5.51 13.62
CA LEU A 309 -16.92 5.65 12.52
C LEU A 309 -17.44 6.68 11.52
N ILE A 310 -16.52 7.46 10.97
CA ILE A 310 -16.81 8.37 9.85
C ILE A 310 -15.99 7.89 8.67
N LEU A 311 -16.68 7.49 7.61
CA LEU A 311 -16.07 7.09 6.35
C LEU A 311 -16.23 8.21 5.31
N LEU A 312 -15.34 8.23 4.34
CA LEU A 312 -15.33 9.16 3.22
C LEU A 312 -15.20 8.36 1.93
N SER A 313 -16.02 8.72 0.94
CA SER A 313 -15.91 8.29 -0.45
C SER A 313 -15.82 9.51 -1.37
N THR A 314 -14.93 9.48 -2.37
CA THR A 314 -14.95 10.47 -3.46
C THR A 314 -15.92 10.11 -4.58
N ASP A 315 -16.48 8.90 -4.58
CA ASP A 315 -17.59 8.52 -5.46
C ASP A 315 -18.93 8.73 -4.74
N LEU A 316 -19.71 9.69 -5.25
CA LEU A 316 -21.03 10.02 -4.71
C LEU A 316 -22.11 9.02 -5.15
N CYS A 317 -21.83 8.15 -6.12
CA CYS A 317 -22.78 7.14 -6.56
C CYS A 317 -22.85 5.95 -5.61
N LEU A 318 -21.85 5.74 -4.73
CA LEU A 318 -21.88 4.66 -3.75
C LEU A 318 -22.89 4.95 -2.64
N THR A 319 -23.65 3.93 -2.24
CA THR A 319 -24.54 3.96 -1.08
C THR A 319 -23.75 3.83 0.22
N GLY A 320 -24.33 4.26 1.34
CA GLY A 320 -23.72 4.11 2.66
C GLY A 320 -23.30 2.66 2.98
N PRO A 321 -24.19 1.66 2.79
CA PRO A 321 -23.86 0.25 3.02
C PRO A 321 -22.71 -0.26 2.14
N GLU A 322 -22.65 0.16 0.86
CA GLU A 322 -21.53 -0.18 -0.03
C GLU A 322 -20.20 0.37 0.47
N ILE A 323 -20.16 1.64 0.94
CA ILE A 323 -18.95 2.26 1.48
C ILE A 323 -18.50 1.57 2.77
N ILE A 324 -19.43 1.23 3.65
CA ILE A 324 -19.15 0.53 4.92
C ILE A 324 -18.59 -0.87 4.64
N ALA A 325 -19.25 -1.63 3.74
CA ALA A 325 -18.80 -2.96 3.35
C ALA A 325 -17.41 -2.90 2.66
N ALA A 326 -17.20 -1.95 1.75
CA ALA A 326 -15.93 -1.75 1.06
C ALA A 326 -14.80 -1.44 2.05
N TYR A 327 -14.97 -0.47 2.95
CA TYR A 327 -13.95 -0.17 3.96
C TYR A 327 -13.69 -1.38 4.88
N GLY A 328 -14.72 -2.17 5.16
CA GLY A 328 -14.59 -3.45 5.86
C GLY A 328 -13.72 -4.49 5.17
N LEU A 329 -13.35 -4.33 3.89
CA LEU A 329 -12.38 -5.21 3.19
C LEU A 329 -10.92 -4.78 3.41
N ARG A 330 -10.66 -3.58 3.95
CA ARG A 330 -9.29 -3.06 4.15
C ARG A 330 -8.42 -4.02 4.96
N PHE A 331 -8.96 -4.66 6.00
CA PHE A 331 -8.21 -5.59 6.86
C PHE A 331 -7.57 -6.77 6.11
N LYS A 332 -8.03 -7.09 4.90
CA LYS A 332 -7.42 -8.15 4.09
C LYS A 332 -5.94 -7.89 3.85
N ILE A 333 -5.50 -6.62 3.76
CA ILE A 333 -4.07 -6.31 3.64
C ILE A 333 -3.28 -6.63 4.92
N GLU A 334 -3.90 -6.53 6.10
CA GLU A 334 -3.28 -6.93 7.36
C GLU A 334 -3.06 -8.45 7.42
N VAL A 335 -4.00 -9.22 6.84
CA VAL A 335 -3.82 -10.67 6.65
C VAL A 335 -2.66 -10.95 5.70
N THR A 336 -2.56 -10.23 4.59
CA THR A 336 -1.43 -10.33 3.65
C THR A 336 -0.10 -10.01 4.31
N PHE A 337 -0.02 -8.97 5.15
CA PHE A 337 1.18 -8.69 5.95
C PHE A 337 1.52 -9.81 6.92
N ARG A 338 0.52 -10.39 7.60
CA ARG A 338 0.72 -11.54 8.48
C ARG A 338 1.29 -12.74 7.71
N GLN A 339 0.78 -13.03 6.52
CA GLN A 339 1.28 -14.10 5.65
C GLN A 339 2.71 -13.82 5.18
N LEU A 340 3.00 -12.59 4.72
CA LEU A 340 4.37 -12.22 4.34
C LEU A 340 5.36 -12.37 5.49
N ILE A 341 4.98 -11.99 6.72
CA ILE A 341 5.86 -12.10 7.89
C ILE A 341 6.02 -13.55 8.34
N HIS A 342 4.91 -14.23 8.61
CA HIS A 342 4.93 -15.48 9.38
C HIS A 342 4.94 -16.73 8.51
N LEU A 343 4.41 -16.67 7.28
CA LEU A 343 4.41 -17.80 6.36
C LEU A 343 5.66 -17.83 5.49
N LEU A 344 5.99 -16.71 4.83
CA LEU A 344 7.08 -16.68 3.84
C LEU A 344 8.36 -15.99 4.35
N GLY A 345 8.30 -15.24 5.45
CA GLY A 345 9.42 -14.45 5.96
C GLY A 345 9.93 -13.39 4.96
N GLY A 346 9.03 -12.75 4.21
CA GLY A 346 9.33 -11.76 3.17
C GLY A 346 10.03 -10.49 3.66
N PHE A 347 10.13 -10.31 4.98
CA PHE A 347 10.89 -9.23 5.60
C PHE A 347 12.20 -9.70 6.27
N ALA A 348 12.67 -10.92 6.02
CA ALA A 348 13.88 -11.47 6.64
C ALA A 348 15.21 -10.98 6.03
N TYR A 349 15.17 -10.10 5.02
CA TYR A 349 16.38 -9.57 4.37
C TYR A 349 17.35 -8.87 5.33
N ARG A 350 18.66 -9.03 5.07
CA ARG A 350 19.76 -8.51 5.90
C ARG A 350 20.87 -7.83 5.08
N PHE A 351 20.60 -7.33 3.88
CA PHE A 351 21.65 -6.72 3.06
C PHE A 351 22.26 -5.48 3.75
N TRP A 352 23.53 -5.56 4.10
CA TRP A 352 24.30 -4.47 4.65
C TRP A 352 25.15 -3.76 3.59
N LEU A 353 25.54 -2.52 3.88
CA LEU A 353 26.48 -1.75 3.07
C LEU A 353 27.72 -1.42 3.90
N LYS A 354 28.87 -2.02 3.55
CA LYS A 354 30.15 -1.84 4.28
C LYS A 354 30.56 -0.36 4.39
N ALA A 355 30.30 0.41 3.33
CA ALA A 355 30.61 1.83 3.21
C ALA A 355 29.82 2.74 4.17
N LEU A 356 28.71 2.26 4.76
CA LEU A 356 27.99 3.04 5.75
C LEU A 356 28.69 3.00 7.12
N PRO A 357 28.67 4.12 7.85
CA PRO A 357 29.03 4.10 9.27
C PRO A 357 28.04 3.24 10.04
N THR A 358 28.48 2.74 11.19
CA THR A 358 27.61 2.03 12.12
C THR A 358 26.58 3.02 12.68
N LEU A 359 25.30 2.78 12.40
CA LEU A 359 24.21 3.62 12.88
C LEU A 359 24.08 3.57 14.41
N PRO A 360 23.67 4.69 15.04
CA PRO A 360 23.30 4.71 16.45
C PRO A 360 22.09 3.81 16.72
N THR A 361 21.81 3.55 18.00
CA THR A 361 20.65 2.74 18.42
C THR A 361 19.33 3.28 17.87
N TRP A 362 19.18 4.61 17.82
CA TRP A 362 17.97 5.27 17.31
C TRP A 362 18.30 6.25 16.17
N PRO A 363 18.49 5.74 14.95
CA PRO A 363 18.89 6.58 13.82
C PRO A 363 17.74 7.47 13.32
N SER A 364 18.10 8.66 12.83
CA SER A 364 17.21 9.55 12.09
C SER A 364 17.21 9.18 10.59
N ASN A 365 16.60 10.01 9.74
CA ASN A 365 16.62 9.76 8.30
C ASN A 365 18.05 9.90 7.76
N LEU A 366 18.45 8.97 6.90
CA LEU A 366 19.66 9.10 6.09
C LEU A 366 19.46 10.23 5.07
N ILE A 367 20.38 11.19 5.07
CA ILE A 367 20.40 12.28 4.08
C ILE A 367 21.31 11.85 2.94
N LEU A 368 20.72 11.46 1.81
CA LEU A 368 21.46 10.85 0.70
C LEU A 368 22.57 11.77 0.15
N PRO A 369 22.35 13.10 0.00
CA PRO A 369 23.36 14.00 -0.55
C PRO A 369 24.56 14.30 0.35
N ASP A 370 24.57 13.80 1.59
CA ASP A 370 25.70 13.95 2.51
C ASP A 370 26.81 12.93 2.20
N TYR A 371 26.55 11.98 1.29
CA TYR A 371 27.51 10.95 0.88
C TYR A 371 28.09 11.24 -0.51
N PRO A 372 29.32 10.76 -0.82
CA PRO A 372 29.86 10.79 -2.17
C PRO A 372 28.95 10.09 -3.19
N GLN A 373 28.94 10.53 -4.44
CA GLN A 373 28.05 10.00 -5.49
C GLN A 373 28.18 8.48 -5.67
N THR A 374 29.38 7.93 -5.52
CA THR A 374 29.65 6.48 -5.56
C THR A 374 28.90 5.75 -4.44
N VAL A 375 28.93 6.27 -3.22
CA VAL A 375 28.22 5.72 -2.05
C VAL A 375 26.71 5.94 -2.17
N GLN A 376 26.26 7.06 -2.74
CA GLN A 376 24.83 7.26 -3.02
C GLN A 376 24.28 6.16 -3.94
N THR A 377 25.00 5.84 -5.02
CA THR A 377 24.62 4.74 -5.92
C THR A 377 24.59 3.39 -5.18
N GLN A 378 25.58 3.11 -4.32
CA GLN A 378 25.58 1.88 -3.51
C GLN A 378 24.40 1.82 -2.53
N ILE A 379 24.03 2.95 -1.91
CA ILE A 379 22.86 3.05 -1.03
C ILE A 379 21.59 2.72 -1.81
N LEU A 380 21.39 3.34 -2.96
CA LEU A 380 20.20 3.10 -3.79
C LEU A 380 20.12 1.66 -4.29
N ASN A 381 21.24 1.08 -4.73
CA ASN A 381 21.29 -0.33 -5.13
C ASN A 381 20.95 -1.27 -3.97
N LYS A 382 21.34 -0.93 -2.73
CA LYS A 382 20.99 -1.72 -1.54
C LYS A 382 19.53 -1.60 -1.16
N VAL A 383 18.94 -0.41 -1.30
CA VAL A 383 17.50 -0.21 -1.16
C VAL A 383 16.75 -1.07 -2.16
N GLU A 384 17.17 -1.04 -3.42
CA GLU A 384 16.56 -1.88 -4.46
C GLU A 384 16.73 -3.37 -4.14
N ALA A 385 17.87 -3.81 -3.59
CA ALA A 385 18.03 -5.20 -3.13
C ALA A 385 17.02 -5.59 -2.03
N PHE A 386 16.71 -4.68 -1.09
CA PHE A 386 15.63 -4.91 -0.12
C PHE A 386 14.29 -5.10 -0.81
N GLU A 387 13.96 -4.22 -1.75
CA GLU A 387 12.72 -4.27 -2.50
C GLU A 387 12.63 -5.51 -3.39
N ARG A 388 13.73 -5.97 -3.99
CA ARG A 388 13.80 -7.24 -4.74
C ARG A 388 13.45 -8.43 -3.87
N PHE A 389 14.01 -8.48 -2.66
CA PHE A 389 13.70 -9.54 -1.70
C PHE A 389 12.25 -9.52 -1.28
N VAL A 390 11.73 -8.36 -0.86
CA VAL A 390 10.34 -8.25 -0.42
C VAL A 390 9.39 -8.56 -1.58
N ASN A 391 9.64 -8.03 -2.78
CA ASN A 391 8.72 -8.20 -3.91
C ASN A 391 8.80 -9.58 -4.55
N LEU A 392 9.90 -10.33 -4.41
CA LEU A 392 9.92 -11.77 -4.69
C LEU A 392 8.86 -12.51 -3.86
N HIS A 393 8.81 -12.23 -2.56
CA HIS A 393 7.84 -12.85 -1.65
C HIS A 393 6.41 -12.36 -1.89
N VAL A 394 6.24 -11.10 -2.32
CA VAL A 394 4.95 -10.55 -2.77
C VAL A 394 4.41 -11.36 -3.95
N ILE A 395 5.22 -11.57 -4.98
CA ILE A 395 4.82 -12.33 -6.16
C ILE A 395 4.50 -13.77 -5.75
N VAL A 396 5.36 -14.42 -4.96
CA VAL A 396 5.11 -15.79 -4.48
C VAL A 396 3.82 -15.89 -3.66
N LEU A 397 3.55 -14.96 -2.75
CA LEU A 397 2.29 -14.96 -1.99
C LEU A 397 1.08 -14.78 -2.92
N GLY A 398 1.19 -13.87 -3.89
CA GLY A 398 0.13 -13.64 -4.87
C GLY A 398 -0.13 -14.86 -5.75
N LEU A 399 0.92 -15.59 -6.17
CA LEU A 399 0.79 -16.87 -6.87
C LEU A 399 0.02 -17.90 -6.03
N LEU A 400 0.40 -18.08 -4.76
CA LEU A 400 -0.29 -19.01 -3.87
C LEU A 400 -1.77 -18.63 -3.68
N GLN A 401 -2.08 -17.34 -3.60
CA GLN A 401 -3.46 -16.86 -3.50
C GLN A 401 -4.25 -17.12 -4.80
N ILE A 402 -3.67 -16.86 -5.97
CA ILE A 402 -4.33 -17.19 -7.25
C ILE A 402 -4.56 -18.69 -7.39
N LEU A 403 -3.55 -19.51 -7.15
CA LEU A 403 -3.69 -20.97 -7.21
C LEU A 403 -4.74 -21.48 -6.24
N SER A 404 -4.91 -20.84 -5.08
CA SER A 404 -5.98 -21.21 -4.13
C SER A 404 -7.39 -20.82 -4.60
N LEU A 405 -7.51 -19.83 -5.49
CA LEU A 405 -8.78 -19.46 -6.12
C LEU A 405 -9.09 -20.35 -7.32
N GLU A 406 -8.07 -20.66 -8.13
CA GLU A 406 -8.20 -21.57 -9.29
C GLU A 406 -8.38 -23.04 -8.86
N GLY A 407 -7.79 -23.43 -7.72
CA GLY A 407 -7.85 -24.79 -7.19
C GLY A 407 -9.22 -25.24 -6.67
N CYS A 408 -10.24 -24.39 -6.72
CA CYS A 408 -11.62 -24.85 -6.57
C CYS A 408 -12.12 -25.58 -7.83
N ASP A 409 -11.47 -25.36 -8.98
CA ASP A 409 -11.84 -25.89 -10.30
C ASP A 409 -10.77 -26.83 -10.91
N LEU A 410 -9.60 -26.98 -10.27
CA LEU A 410 -8.53 -27.95 -10.59
C LEU A 410 -8.61 -29.17 -9.67
#